data_AF-A0A1H3IW13-F1
#
_entry.id   AF-A0A1H3IW13-F1
#
_cell.length_a   1.000
_cell.length_b   1.000
_cell.length_c   1.000
_cell.angle_alpha   90.00
_cell.angle_beta   90.00
_cell.angle_gamma   90.00
#
_symmetry.space_group_name_H-M   'P 1'
#
loop_
_entity.id
_entity.type
_entity.pdbx_description
1 polymer ?
#
loop_
_entity_poly.entity_id
_entity_poly.type
_entity_poly.pdbx_seq_one_letter_code
_entity_poly.pdbx_strand_id
1 'polypeptide(L)'
;MTQTLCTGMMIAATLGGAAGATPVSLLSDGLFRTDRAAFIALEDDAIAPGGGFPAARGILQPVERTGEDDDRPGGPSLFAMLDGASLWQPTPRAGLGLRQGADFTGTLAARASRLRDIIAKAEAGRAGFDAVQHGAKIPPPNAPTRMTIAEIYAWIDATPRQPHAIGRYQFIPSTLRALVEALEIDPATRFSPAVQDRLADRLLAQAGMHAFKSGALSRDRFMLNLARIWAGLPTASGKSFYEGYAGNSATMSWQSFETAMADIFPARPRPQANR
;
A
#
# COMPACT_ATOMS: atom_id res chain seq x y z
N MET A 1 -22.37 1.62 79.77
CA MET A 1 -21.84 2.93 79.35
C MET A 1 -22.24 3.10 77.89
N THR A 2 -23.34 3.84 77.65
CA THR A 2 -23.35 5.19 76.99
C THR A 2 -22.84 5.12 75.55
N GLN A 3 -23.62 5.24 74.46
CA GLN A 3 -24.85 6.00 74.13
C GLN A 3 -24.65 7.54 74.00
N THR A 4 -25.18 8.11 72.88
CA THR A 4 -25.86 9.43 72.77
C THR A 4 -25.16 10.63 72.08
N LEU A 5 -25.60 10.94 70.83
CA LEU A 5 -25.82 12.29 70.19
C LEU A 5 -24.60 13.25 69.94
N CYS A 6 -24.62 14.32 69.13
CA CYS A 6 -25.29 14.72 67.85
C CYS A 6 -24.64 16.00 67.27
N THR A 7 -25.01 16.41 66.03
CA THR A 7 -24.83 17.78 65.43
C THR A 7 -23.38 18.15 65.04
N GLY A 8 -23.03 18.87 63.96
CA GLY A 8 -23.65 19.46 62.74
C GLY A 8 -22.47 19.90 61.80
N MET A 9 -22.58 20.45 60.59
CA MET A 9 -23.63 21.17 59.85
C MET A 9 -23.38 21.04 58.32
N MET A 10 -24.34 21.49 57.50
CA MET A 10 -24.40 21.33 56.03
C MET A 10 -23.30 22.05 55.22
N ILE A 11 -22.99 21.49 54.03
CA ILE A 11 -23.13 22.20 52.75
C ILE A 11 -23.92 21.30 51.79
N ALA A 12 -24.89 21.84 51.07
CA ALA A 12 -25.70 21.13 50.09
C ALA A 12 -25.52 21.71 48.68
N ALA A 13 -25.34 20.83 47.68
CA ALA A 13 -25.61 21.13 46.28
C ALA A 13 -25.89 19.83 45.50
N THR A 14 -27.17 19.60 45.22
CA THR A 14 -27.72 18.74 44.15
C THR A 14 -27.29 19.25 42.75
N LEU A 15 -27.38 18.55 41.60
CA LEU A 15 -28.23 17.42 41.18
C LEU A 15 -27.69 16.82 39.84
N GLY A 16 -28.01 15.55 39.54
CA GLY A 16 -27.99 14.97 38.17
C GLY A 16 -26.64 14.41 37.68
N GLY A 17 -26.59 13.31 36.93
CA GLY A 17 -27.65 12.38 36.52
C GLY A 17 -27.02 11.13 35.88
N ALA A 18 -27.60 9.95 36.09
CA ALA A 18 -27.03 8.69 35.60
C ALA A 18 -27.46 8.38 34.15
N ALA A 19 -26.49 8.01 33.31
CA ALA A 19 -26.74 7.31 32.04
C ALA A 19 -25.53 6.41 31.72
N GLY A 20 -25.75 5.09 31.70
CA GLY A 20 -24.75 4.14 31.21
C GLY A 20 -24.78 4.08 29.69
N ALA A 21 -23.62 4.14 29.04
CA ALA A 21 -23.48 3.97 27.60
C ALA A 21 -22.88 2.59 27.28
N THR A 22 -23.70 1.70 26.74
CA THR A 22 -23.28 0.42 26.18
C THR A 22 -22.52 0.62 24.86
N PRO A 23 -21.41 -0.11 24.58
CA PRO A 23 -20.80 -0.09 23.27
C PRO A 23 -21.72 -0.79 22.25
N VAL A 24 -22.15 -0.06 21.23
CA VAL A 24 -22.96 -0.60 20.13
C VAL A 24 -22.05 -1.38 19.18
N SER A 25 -22.27 -2.69 19.12
CA SER A 25 -21.77 -3.54 18.04
C SER A 25 -22.75 -3.46 16.86
N LEU A 26 -22.26 -3.13 15.66
CA LEU A 26 -23.02 -3.22 14.42
C LEU A 26 -22.27 -4.12 13.43
N LEU A 27 -22.52 -5.42 13.59
CA LEU A 27 -22.08 -6.46 12.66
C LEU A 27 -23.24 -7.42 12.44
N SER A 28 -24.22 -6.96 11.66
CA SER A 28 -25.30 -7.73 11.01
C SER A 28 -26.04 -6.81 10.04
N ASP A 29 -25.89 -7.04 8.74
CA ASP A 29 -26.99 -7.34 7.82
C ASP A 29 -26.50 -7.28 6.37
N GLY A 30 -26.73 -8.37 5.64
CA GLY A 30 -26.34 -8.49 4.24
C GLY A 30 -27.44 -8.00 3.30
N LEU A 31 -27.06 -7.48 2.14
CA LEU A 31 -27.98 -7.28 1.01
C LEU A 31 -27.24 -7.49 -0.31
N PHE A 32 -27.51 -8.63 -0.95
CA PHE A 32 -27.23 -8.81 -2.37
C PHE A 32 -28.12 -7.83 -3.15
N ARG A 33 -27.52 -7.01 -4.02
CA ARG A 33 -28.25 -6.46 -5.16
C ARG A 33 -27.39 -6.41 -6.41
N THR A 34 -27.79 -7.23 -7.38
CA THR A 34 -27.37 -7.18 -8.77
C THR A 34 -27.67 -5.80 -9.36
N ASP A 35 -26.74 -5.22 -10.15
CA ASP A 35 -27.12 -4.66 -11.45
C ASP A 35 -25.93 -4.48 -12.40
N ARG A 36 -26.23 -4.26 -13.69
CA ARG A 36 -25.31 -4.52 -14.82
C ARG A 36 -24.77 -3.24 -15.46
N ALA A 37 -23.53 -3.34 -15.94
CA ALA A 37 -22.97 -2.70 -17.13
C ALA A 37 -23.09 -1.17 -17.33
N ALA A 38 -21.93 -0.51 -17.42
CA ALA A 38 -21.73 0.67 -18.26
C ALA A 38 -20.32 0.65 -18.87
N PHE A 39 -20.23 0.68 -20.20
CA PHE A 39 -18.99 0.94 -20.94
C PHE A 39 -18.92 2.45 -21.24
N ILE A 40 -17.74 3.06 -21.15
CA ILE A 40 -17.42 4.31 -21.84
C ILE A 40 -16.04 4.15 -22.48
N ALA A 41 -15.94 4.45 -23.77
CA ALA A 41 -14.68 4.55 -24.50
C ALA A 41 -14.04 5.93 -24.26
N LEU A 42 -12.71 5.99 -24.30
CA LEU A 42 -11.97 7.25 -24.38
C LEU A 42 -11.34 7.34 -25.77
N GLU A 43 -11.80 8.32 -26.54
CA GLU A 43 -11.21 8.71 -27.81
C GLU A 43 -9.98 9.61 -27.56
N ASP A 44 -8.99 9.51 -28.45
CA ASP A 44 -7.87 10.45 -28.57
C ASP A 44 -8.38 11.80 -29.07
N ASP A 45 -7.79 12.91 -28.61
CA ASP A 45 -7.43 13.99 -29.56
C ASP A 45 -6.36 14.97 -29.03
N ALA A 46 -5.69 15.65 -29.95
CA ALA A 46 -4.41 16.32 -29.71
C ALA A 46 -4.38 17.87 -29.85
N ILE A 47 -3.63 18.50 -28.94
CA ILE A 47 -2.77 19.70 -29.11
C ILE A 47 -3.29 20.92 -29.94
N ALA A 48 -3.83 21.91 -29.20
CA ALA A 48 -3.49 23.37 -29.20
C ALA A 48 -3.68 24.25 -30.48
N PRO A 49 -3.49 25.60 -30.44
CA PRO A 49 -3.48 26.58 -29.32
C PRO A 49 -4.38 27.84 -29.53
N GLY A 50 -4.63 28.62 -28.45
CA GLY A 50 -4.74 30.10 -28.57
C GLY A 50 -5.86 30.86 -27.80
N GLY A 51 -5.46 31.90 -27.05
CA GLY A 51 -6.18 33.19 -26.99
C GLY A 51 -7.23 33.48 -25.88
N GLY A 52 -6.89 34.42 -24.99
CA GLY A 52 -7.83 35.47 -24.52
C GLY A 52 -8.63 35.26 -23.22
N PHE A 53 -8.35 36.08 -22.20
CA PHE A 53 -9.30 36.40 -21.11
C PHE A 53 -10.21 37.56 -21.52
N PRO A 54 -11.40 37.70 -20.89
CA PRO A 54 -11.55 38.82 -19.96
C PRO A 54 -12.28 38.48 -18.64
N ALA A 55 -12.23 39.41 -17.69
CA ALA A 55 -12.78 39.27 -16.34
C ALA A 55 -14.21 39.85 -16.20
N ALA A 56 -14.93 39.42 -15.17
CA ALA A 56 -16.12 40.09 -14.64
C ALA A 56 -16.13 40.04 -13.09
N ARG A 57 -16.62 41.11 -12.45
CA ARG A 57 -16.70 41.31 -10.98
C ARG A 57 -18.15 41.34 -10.48
N GLY A 58 -18.37 40.87 -9.25
CA GLY A 58 -19.64 40.88 -8.48
C GLY A 58 -19.56 39.80 -7.38
N ILE A 59 -19.45 40.02 -6.05
CA ILE A 59 -19.83 41.11 -5.12
C ILE A 59 -21.36 41.29 -5.07
N LEU A 60 -22.16 41.11 -3.99
CA LEU A 60 -22.04 40.65 -2.57
C LEU A 60 -23.47 40.19 -2.08
N GLN A 61 -23.80 39.61 -0.89
CA GLN A 61 -23.03 39.19 0.30
C GLN A 61 -23.40 37.80 0.93
N PRO A 62 -24.15 37.59 2.08
CA PRO A 62 -23.64 36.65 3.09
C PRO A 62 -24.61 35.63 3.74
N VAL A 63 -24.05 34.57 4.33
CA VAL A 63 -24.63 33.87 5.50
C VAL A 63 -23.51 33.67 6.52
N GLU A 64 -23.72 34.13 7.76
CA GLU A 64 -22.79 34.00 8.89
C GLU A 64 -23.14 32.82 9.82
N ARG A 65 -22.19 32.53 10.72
CA ARG A 65 -22.20 31.61 11.88
C ARG A 65 -21.86 30.15 11.57
N THR A 66 -21.02 29.46 12.35
CA THR A 66 -20.31 29.81 13.61
C THR A 66 -19.00 29.01 13.75
N GLY A 67 -18.11 29.40 14.67
CA GLY A 67 -16.82 28.72 14.93
C GLY A 67 -16.90 27.47 15.84
N GLU A 68 -15.72 26.89 16.11
CA GLU A 68 -15.41 25.64 16.83
C GLU A 68 -16.18 24.38 16.37
N ASP A 69 -15.53 23.25 16.03
CA ASP A 69 -14.55 22.52 16.84
C ASP A 69 -13.57 21.66 16.00
N ASP A 70 -12.42 21.26 16.56
CA ASP A 70 -11.40 20.43 15.90
C ASP A 70 -11.56 18.94 16.30
N ASP A 71 -12.31 18.18 15.50
CA ASP A 71 -12.28 16.71 15.56
C ASP A 71 -12.22 16.11 14.15
N ARG A 72 -11.00 15.80 13.69
CA ARG A 72 -10.76 15.13 12.40
C ARG A 72 -10.66 13.62 12.62
N PRO A 73 -11.68 12.82 12.24
CA PRO A 73 -11.51 11.37 12.20
C PRO A 73 -10.39 11.01 11.21
N GLY A 74 -9.61 9.99 11.56
CA GLY A 74 -8.38 9.63 10.86
C GLY A 74 -8.56 9.43 9.35
N GLY A 75 -7.74 10.12 8.56
CA GLY A 75 -7.81 10.08 7.10
C GLY A 75 -7.64 8.66 6.54
N PRO A 76 -8.43 8.26 5.52
CA PRO A 76 -8.46 6.89 5.04
C PRO A 76 -7.15 6.48 4.36
N SER A 77 -6.75 5.23 4.57
CA SER A 77 -5.60 4.66 3.86
C SER A 77 -5.89 4.53 2.36
N LEU A 78 -4.88 4.83 1.53
CA LEU A 78 -4.96 4.71 0.06
C LEU A 78 -5.26 3.28 -0.45
N PHE A 79 -5.15 2.27 0.42
CA PHE A 79 -5.60 0.90 0.15
C PHE A 79 -7.13 0.74 0.18
N ALA A 80 -7.86 1.67 0.81
CA ALA A 80 -9.33 1.75 0.77
C ALA A 80 -9.83 2.72 -0.34
N MET A 81 -8.97 3.60 -0.86
CA MET A 81 -9.33 4.54 -1.95
C MET A 81 -9.03 3.95 -3.35
N LEU A 82 -8.85 2.63 -3.45
CA LEU A 82 -8.46 1.94 -4.69
C LEU A 82 -9.59 1.16 -5.40
N ASP A 83 -10.76 1.04 -4.77
CA ASP A 83 -11.95 0.39 -5.37
C ASP A 83 -12.48 1.11 -6.63
N GLY A 84 -12.10 2.37 -6.85
CA GLY A 84 -12.46 3.15 -8.05
C GLY A 84 -11.41 3.21 -9.16
N ALA A 85 -10.16 2.80 -8.92
CA ALA A 85 -9.01 3.19 -9.76
C ALA A 85 -8.13 2.02 -10.24
N SER A 86 -8.75 0.97 -10.79
CA SER A 86 -8.24 0.08 -11.86
C SER A 86 -6.77 -0.41 -11.84
N LEU A 87 -6.10 -0.49 -10.68
CA LEU A 87 -4.86 -1.27 -10.52
C LEU A 87 -5.11 -2.78 -10.47
N TRP A 88 -6.39 -3.18 -10.34
CA TRP A 88 -6.83 -4.56 -10.10
C TRP A 88 -7.91 -5.02 -11.09
N GLN A 89 -7.92 -4.52 -12.33
CA GLN A 89 -8.78 -5.12 -13.34
C GLN A 89 -8.29 -6.54 -13.68
N PRO A 90 -9.15 -7.58 -13.60
CA PRO A 90 -8.84 -8.85 -14.23
C PRO A 90 -8.80 -8.64 -15.74
N THR A 91 -7.72 -9.07 -16.39
CA THR A 91 -7.66 -9.03 -17.85
C THR A 91 -8.82 -9.86 -18.44
N PRO A 92 -9.59 -9.33 -19.40
CA PRO A 92 -10.68 -10.09 -20.00
C PRO A 92 -10.13 -11.38 -20.63
N ARG A 93 -10.75 -12.51 -20.30
CA ARG A 93 -10.35 -13.85 -20.77
C ARG A 93 -10.48 -13.97 -22.30
N ALA A 94 -9.41 -13.64 -23.01
CA ALA A 94 -9.13 -14.29 -24.29
C ALA A 94 -8.72 -15.73 -23.99
N GLY A 95 -9.52 -16.71 -24.43
CA GLY A 95 -9.36 -18.10 -24.05
C GLY A 95 -8.11 -18.73 -24.66
N LEU A 96 -7.13 -19.08 -23.82
CA LEU A 96 -6.14 -20.15 -24.00
C LEU A 96 -5.56 -20.47 -22.62
N GLY A 97 -5.52 -21.75 -22.24
CA GLY A 97 -5.18 -22.17 -20.87
C GLY A 97 -3.72 -21.88 -20.52
N LEU A 98 -3.48 -20.87 -19.68
CA LEU A 98 -2.15 -20.42 -19.30
C LEU A 98 -2.09 -20.03 -17.81
N ARG A 99 -1.49 -20.91 -16.99
CA ARG A 99 -1.01 -20.61 -15.63
C ARG A 99 0.22 -19.71 -15.76
N GLN A 100 0.02 -18.41 -15.98
CA GLN A 100 1.09 -17.46 -16.32
C GLN A 100 0.94 -16.18 -15.49
N GLY A 101 2.05 -15.67 -14.94
CA GLY A 101 2.01 -14.36 -14.26
C GLY A 101 3.21 -13.97 -13.38
N ALA A 102 4.13 -14.87 -13.04
CA ALA A 102 5.31 -14.54 -12.21
C ALA A 102 6.58 -15.35 -12.52
N ASP A 103 6.53 -16.38 -13.38
CA ASP A 103 7.65 -17.29 -13.59
C ASP A 103 8.71 -16.67 -14.53
N PHE A 104 9.60 -15.87 -13.94
CA PHE A 104 10.78 -15.37 -14.64
C PHE A 104 11.76 -16.53 -14.92
N THR A 105 12.23 -16.65 -16.16
CA THR A 105 13.16 -17.72 -16.58
C THR A 105 14.50 -17.16 -17.09
N GLY A 106 15.55 -17.97 -17.01
CA GLY A 106 16.89 -17.66 -17.53
C GLY A 106 17.41 -16.28 -17.13
N THR A 107 17.82 -15.47 -18.12
CA THR A 107 18.39 -14.14 -17.86
C THR A 107 17.39 -13.13 -17.28
N LEU A 108 16.08 -13.42 -17.28
CA LEU A 108 15.09 -12.57 -16.61
C LEU A 108 15.02 -12.90 -15.12
N ALA A 109 15.10 -14.17 -14.75
CA ALA A 109 15.18 -14.61 -13.34
C ALA A 109 16.38 -14.01 -12.61
N ALA A 110 17.57 -14.05 -13.24
CA ALA A 110 18.79 -13.46 -12.69
C ALA A 110 18.66 -11.93 -12.50
N ARG A 111 17.93 -11.24 -13.38
CA ARG A 111 17.65 -9.80 -13.25
C ARG A 111 16.60 -9.52 -12.17
N ALA A 112 15.57 -10.36 -12.04
CA ALA A 112 14.57 -10.28 -10.98
C ALA A 112 15.24 -10.42 -9.61
N SER A 113 16.12 -11.41 -9.42
CA SER A 113 16.92 -11.56 -8.20
C SER A 113 17.68 -10.29 -7.85
N ARG A 114 18.46 -9.72 -8.79
CA ARG A 114 19.20 -8.47 -8.54
C ARG A 114 18.27 -7.28 -8.23
N LEU A 115 17.11 -7.19 -8.88
CA LEU A 115 16.14 -6.13 -8.61
C LEU A 115 15.49 -6.30 -7.22
N ARG A 116 15.18 -7.54 -6.83
CA ARG A 116 14.74 -7.91 -5.48
C ARG A 116 15.79 -7.51 -4.42
N ASP A 117 17.09 -7.60 -4.72
CA ASP A 117 18.15 -7.15 -3.81
C ASP A 117 18.16 -5.61 -3.63
N ILE A 118 17.89 -4.84 -4.68
CA ILE A 118 17.75 -3.37 -4.60
C ILE A 118 16.52 -2.98 -3.78
N ILE A 119 15.38 -3.64 -3.99
CA ILE A 119 14.16 -3.42 -3.20
C ILE A 119 14.41 -3.77 -1.73
N ALA A 120 15.02 -4.92 -1.45
CA ALA A 120 15.34 -5.34 -0.08
C ALA A 120 16.26 -4.34 0.65
N LYS A 121 17.22 -3.74 -0.07
CA LYS A 121 18.09 -2.68 0.46
C LYS A 121 17.30 -1.42 0.81
N ALA A 122 16.25 -1.08 0.05
CA ALA A 122 15.36 0.04 0.34
C ALA A 122 14.42 -0.24 1.53
N GLU A 123 13.84 -1.44 1.59
CA GLU A 123 12.71 -1.75 2.47
C GLU A 123 13.10 -2.39 3.82
N ALA A 124 14.07 -3.32 3.82
CA ALA A 124 14.32 -4.22 4.96
C ALA A 124 15.72 -4.08 5.59
N GLY A 125 16.63 -3.34 4.93
CA GLY A 125 17.98 -3.09 5.43
C GLY A 125 18.72 -4.38 5.80
N ARG A 126 19.16 -4.47 7.07
CA ARG A 126 19.88 -5.65 7.60
C ARG A 126 18.97 -6.81 8.04
N ALA A 127 17.68 -6.57 8.29
CA ALA A 127 16.78 -7.59 8.81
C ALA A 127 16.27 -8.55 7.73
N GLY A 128 16.28 -8.13 6.46
CA GLY A 128 16.01 -8.99 5.31
C GLY A 128 14.66 -9.72 5.42
N PHE A 129 14.67 -11.04 5.21
CA PHE A 129 13.46 -11.88 5.23
C PHE A 129 12.74 -11.93 6.59
N ASP A 130 13.40 -11.55 7.68
CA ASP A 130 12.83 -11.48 9.02
C ASP A 130 12.51 -10.04 9.47
N ALA A 131 12.52 -9.08 8.55
CA ALA A 131 12.16 -7.69 8.84
C ALA A 131 10.70 -7.55 9.31
N VAL A 132 10.50 -6.71 10.32
CA VAL A 132 9.20 -6.29 10.84
C VAL A 132 9.26 -4.78 11.03
N GLN A 133 8.21 -4.08 10.63
CA GLN A 133 8.13 -2.62 10.72
C GLN A 133 8.35 -2.14 12.16
N HIS A 134 9.25 -1.17 12.36
CA HIS A 134 9.76 -0.75 13.68
C HIS A 134 8.73 -0.09 14.62
N GLY A 135 7.59 0.37 14.10
CA GLY A 135 6.46 0.91 14.86
C GLY A 135 5.45 -0.16 15.32
N ALA A 136 5.65 -1.44 14.99
CA ALA A 136 4.87 -2.55 15.53
C ALA A 136 5.16 -2.68 17.04
N LYS A 137 4.19 -2.29 17.88
CA LYS A 137 4.34 -2.30 19.35
C LYS A 137 4.39 -3.71 19.92
N ILE A 138 3.64 -4.62 19.31
CA ILE A 138 3.59 -6.04 19.67
C ILE A 138 4.26 -6.81 18.53
N PRO A 139 5.48 -7.36 18.72
CA PRO A 139 6.18 -8.10 17.68
C PRO A 139 5.45 -9.43 17.36
N PRO A 140 5.70 -10.04 16.20
CA PRO A 140 5.22 -11.39 15.92
C PRO A 140 5.82 -12.40 16.90
N PRO A 141 5.13 -13.52 17.18
CA PRO A 141 5.56 -14.52 18.16
C PRO A 141 6.84 -15.28 17.74
N ASN A 142 7.23 -15.20 16.48
CA ASN A 142 8.43 -15.81 15.90
C ASN A 142 9.01 -14.90 14.82
N ALA A 143 10.25 -15.19 14.39
CA ALA A 143 10.82 -14.56 13.20
C ALA A 143 9.95 -14.89 11.96
N PRO A 144 9.66 -13.92 11.06
CA PRO A 144 8.76 -14.12 9.92
C PRO A 144 9.02 -15.37 9.08
N THR A 145 10.28 -15.73 8.80
CA THR A 145 10.64 -16.93 8.03
C THR A 145 10.32 -18.26 8.72
N ARG A 146 10.11 -18.23 10.04
CA ARG A 146 9.75 -19.40 10.86
C ARG A 146 8.23 -19.60 10.99
N MET A 147 7.44 -18.56 10.68
CA MET A 147 5.98 -18.58 10.73
C MET A 147 5.36 -19.12 9.44
N THR A 148 4.15 -19.65 9.55
CA THR A 148 3.20 -19.84 8.46
C THR A 148 2.49 -18.52 8.15
N ILE A 149 1.91 -18.43 6.96
CA ILE A 149 1.08 -17.27 6.56
C ILE A 149 -0.15 -17.15 7.48
N ALA A 150 -0.73 -18.26 7.91
CA ALA A 150 -1.83 -18.29 8.89
C ALA A 150 -1.43 -17.71 10.26
N GLU A 151 -0.23 -18.03 10.78
CA GLU A 151 0.28 -17.43 12.02
C GLU A 151 0.55 -15.92 11.85
N ILE A 152 0.97 -15.46 10.67
CA ILE A 152 1.13 -14.03 10.38
C ILE A 152 -0.23 -13.33 10.38
N TYR A 153 -1.27 -13.92 9.77
CA TYR A 153 -2.63 -13.39 9.84
C TYR A 153 -3.15 -13.37 11.29
N ALA A 154 -2.95 -14.43 12.06
CA ALA A 154 -3.35 -14.48 13.46
C ALA A 154 -2.65 -13.38 14.30
N TRP A 155 -1.36 -13.10 14.04
CA TRP A 155 -0.66 -11.98 14.67
C TRP A 155 -1.25 -10.62 14.28
N ILE A 156 -1.54 -10.40 12.98
CA ILE A 156 -2.17 -9.16 12.48
C ILE A 156 -3.51 -8.93 13.18
N ASP A 157 -4.37 -9.96 13.17
CA ASP A 157 -5.75 -9.87 13.66
C ASP A 157 -5.80 -9.75 15.20
N ALA A 158 -4.83 -10.34 15.92
CA ALA A 158 -4.66 -10.16 17.37
C ALA A 158 -4.04 -8.82 17.79
N THR A 159 -3.48 -8.03 16.86
CA THR A 159 -2.78 -6.77 17.17
C THR A 159 -3.34 -5.58 16.37
N PRO A 160 -4.63 -5.24 16.49
CA PRO A 160 -5.24 -4.17 15.72
C PRO A 160 -4.65 -2.78 16.05
N ARG A 161 -4.67 -1.88 15.05
CA ARG A 161 -4.21 -0.48 15.14
C ARG A 161 -2.69 -0.28 15.34
N GLN A 162 -1.87 -1.26 14.98
CA GLN A 162 -0.43 -1.07 14.75
C GLN A 162 -0.10 -1.30 13.26
N PRO A 163 1.06 -0.83 12.77
CA PRO A 163 1.58 -1.23 11.46
C PRO A 163 2.08 -2.68 11.46
N HIS A 164 1.85 -3.39 10.34
CA HIS A 164 2.21 -4.82 10.18
C HIS A 164 3.01 -5.12 8.91
N ALA A 165 3.77 -4.16 8.38
CA ALA A 165 4.63 -4.45 7.22
C ALA A 165 5.71 -5.48 7.61
N ILE A 166 5.80 -6.58 6.85
CA ILE A 166 6.55 -7.78 7.23
C ILE A 166 7.37 -8.35 6.07
N GLY A 167 8.50 -8.95 6.40
CA GLY A 167 9.42 -9.60 5.47
C GLY A 167 10.30 -8.65 4.67
N ARG A 168 11.10 -9.24 3.78
CA ARG A 168 12.14 -8.57 2.97
C ARG A 168 11.62 -7.46 2.07
N TYR A 169 10.34 -7.50 1.76
CA TYR A 169 9.66 -6.60 0.83
C TYR A 169 8.55 -5.79 1.51
N GLN A 170 8.53 -5.77 2.85
CA GLN A 170 7.61 -5.00 3.68
C GLN A 170 6.13 -5.13 3.25
N PHE A 171 5.68 -6.38 3.07
CA PHE A 171 4.29 -6.65 2.69
C PHE A 171 3.34 -6.20 3.80
N ILE A 172 2.40 -5.31 3.46
CA ILE A 172 1.30 -4.94 4.36
C ILE A 172 0.16 -5.99 4.33
N PRO A 173 -0.75 -6.02 5.31
CA PRO A 173 -1.79 -7.06 5.41
C PRO A 173 -2.66 -7.25 4.17
N SER A 174 -3.18 -6.17 3.57
CA SER A 174 -4.06 -6.26 2.38
C SER A 174 -3.31 -6.82 1.17
N THR A 175 -2.13 -6.30 0.88
CA THR A 175 -1.25 -6.80 -0.19
C THR A 175 -0.86 -8.26 0.03
N LEU A 176 -0.52 -8.66 1.26
CA LEU A 176 -0.17 -10.05 1.57
C LEU A 176 -1.37 -10.99 1.36
N ARG A 177 -2.58 -10.63 1.81
CA ARG A 177 -3.80 -11.42 1.58
C ARG A 177 -4.10 -11.56 0.09
N ALA A 178 -4.10 -10.46 -0.66
CA ALA A 178 -4.37 -10.46 -2.11
C ALA A 178 -3.34 -11.27 -2.93
N LEU A 179 -2.05 -11.23 -2.57
CA LEU A 179 -1.01 -12.00 -3.25
C LEU A 179 -1.06 -13.49 -2.93
N VAL A 180 -1.39 -13.86 -1.68
CA VAL A 180 -1.55 -15.27 -1.26
C VAL A 180 -2.74 -15.92 -1.97
N GLU A 181 -3.86 -15.20 -2.05
CA GLU A 181 -5.03 -15.60 -2.83
C GLU A 181 -4.70 -15.73 -4.33
N ALA A 182 -4.15 -14.68 -4.95
CA ALA A 182 -3.85 -14.66 -6.39
C ALA A 182 -2.76 -15.65 -6.84
N LEU A 183 -2.00 -16.24 -5.92
CA LEU A 183 -0.99 -17.27 -6.19
C LEU A 183 -1.38 -18.67 -5.69
N GLU A 184 -2.61 -18.82 -5.18
CA GLU A 184 -3.18 -20.06 -4.62
C GLU A 184 -2.25 -20.69 -3.56
N ILE A 185 -1.69 -19.85 -2.68
CA ILE A 185 -0.78 -20.29 -1.61
C ILE A 185 -1.62 -20.71 -0.40
N ASP A 186 -1.50 -21.96 0.02
CA ASP A 186 -2.10 -22.47 1.26
C ASP A 186 -1.59 -21.62 2.45
N PRO A 187 -2.46 -21.03 3.29
CA PRO A 187 -2.06 -20.29 4.49
C PRO A 187 -1.20 -21.09 5.49
N ALA A 188 -1.26 -22.43 5.49
CA ALA A 188 -0.36 -23.29 6.28
C ALA A 188 1.09 -23.30 5.74
N THR A 189 1.34 -22.71 4.55
CA THR A 189 2.69 -22.59 3.99
C THR A 189 3.55 -21.67 4.84
N ARG A 190 4.79 -22.09 5.12
CA ARG A 190 5.83 -21.26 5.76
C ARG A 190 6.14 -20.02 4.92
N PHE A 191 6.21 -18.86 5.54
CA PHE A 191 6.59 -17.57 4.94
C PHE A 191 8.11 -17.45 4.69
N SER A 192 8.65 -18.52 4.14
CA SER A 192 10.06 -18.74 3.82
C SER A 192 10.60 -17.71 2.82
N PRO A 193 11.93 -17.55 2.70
CA PRO A 193 12.55 -16.69 1.70
C PRO A 193 12.04 -16.92 0.27
N ALA A 194 11.85 -18.19 -0.14
CA ALA A 194 11.34 -18.53 -1.47
C ALA A 194 9.89 -18.10 -1.68
N VAL A 195 9.04 -18.13 -0.63
CA VAL A 195 7.66 -17.64 -0.69
C VAL A 195 7.64 -16.11 -0.77
N GLN A 196 8.47 -15.42 0.02
CA GLN A 196 8.61 -13.96 -0.05
C GLN A 196 9.11 -13.51 -1.44
N ASP A 197 10.10 -14.20 -2.00
CA ASP A 197 10.59 -13.94 -3.36
C ASP A 197 9.50 -14.17 -4.43
N ARG A 198 8.70 -15.26 -4.33
CA ARG A 198 7.58 -15.53 -5.25
C ARG A 198 6.47 -14.48 -5.16
N LEU A 199 6.16 -14.00 -3.96
CA LEU A 199 5.22 -12.89 -3.73
C LEU A 199 5.75 -11.57 -4.34
N ALA A 200 7.04 -11.30 -4.19
CA ALA A 200 7.69 -10.13 -4.80
C ALA A 200 7.74 -10.23 -6.34
N ASP A 201 7.98 -11.41 -6.91
CA ASP A 201 7.98 -11.60 -8.37
C ASP A 201 6.62 -11.34 -8.99
N ARG A 202 5.52 -11.65 -8.29
CA ARG A 202 4.17 -11.25 -8.70
C ARG A 202 4.01 -9.73 -8.74
N LEU A 203 4.51 -9.01 -7.73
CA LEU A 203 4.52 -7.54 -7.71
C LEU A 203 5.41 -6.95 -8.82
N LEU A 204 6.58 -7.54 -9.10
CA LEU A 204 7.45 -7.12 -10.22
C LEU A 204 6.76 -7.30 -11.58
N ALA A 205 6.03 -8.41 -11.76
CA ALA A 205 5.23 -8.62 -12.96
C ALA A 205 4.11 -7.56 -13.08
N GLN A 206 3.41 -7.23 -11.99
CA GLN A 206 2.39 -6.17 -11.95
C GLN A 206 2.97 -4.77 -12.20
N ALA A 207 4.19 -4.48 -11.73
CA ALA A 207 4.89 -3.22 -12.04
C ALA A 207 5.22 -3.07 -13.55
N GLY A 208 5.12 -4.16 -14.32
CA GLY A 208 5.33 -4.18 -15.77
C GLY A 208 6.67 -4.75 -16.19
N MET A 209 7.31 -5.62 -15.39
CA MET A 209 8.64 -6.17 -15.70
C MET A 209 8.74 -6.83 -17.08
N HIS A 210 7.69 -7.51 -17.54
CA HIS A 210 7.64 -8.08 -18.90
C HIS A 210 7.56 -6.99 -19.99
N ALA A 211 6.72 -5.97 -19.81
CA ALA A 211 6.58 -4.84 -20.75
C ALA A 211 7.85 -3.98 -20.81
N PHE A 212 8.50 -3.75 -19.67
CA PHE A 212 9.81 -3.11 -19.63
C PHE A 212 10.87 -3.97 -20.33
N LYS A 213 10.88 -5.28 -20.11
CA LYS A 213 11.85 -6.18 -20.74
C LYS A 213 11.69 -6.29 -22.27
N SER A 214 10.47 -6.16 -22.80
CA SER A 214 10.19 -6.11 -24.23
C SER A 214 10.44 -4.73 -24.87
N GLY A 215 10.55 -3.67 -24.06
CA GLY A 215 10.68 -2.28 -24.52
C GLY A 215 9.35 -1.55 -24.71
N ALA A 216 8.23 -2.16 -24.37
CA ALA A 216 6.90 -1.54 -24.38
C ALA A 216 6.66 -0.58 -23.19
N LEU A 217 7.53 -0.61 -22.16
CA LEU A 217 7.52 0.31 -21.03
C LEU A 217 8.90 0.96 -20.90
N SER A 218 8.97 2.28 -20.71
CA SER A 218 10.25 2.98 -20.49
C SER A 218 10.84 2.64 -19.11
N ARG A 219 12.16 2.81 -18.95
CA ARG A 219 12.84 2.57 -17.67
C ARG A 219 12.26 3.45 -16.56
N ASP A 220 12.11 4.75 -16.82
CA ASP A 220 11.62 5.72 -15.84
C ASP A 220 10.18 5.41 -15.41
N ARG A 221 9.32 4.95 -16.35
CA ARG A 221 7.96 4.55 -16.00
C ARG A 221 7.92 3.24 -15.23
N PHE A 222 8.80 2.28 -15.55
CA PHE A 222 8.95 1.07 -14.75
C PHE A 222 9.45 1.39 -13.33
N MET A 223 10.46 2.25 -13.19
CA MET A 223 10.95 2.73 -11.90
C MET A 223 9.87 3.45 -11.08
N LEU A 224 9.04 4.29 -11.71
CA LEU A 224 7.89 4.92 -11.07
C LEU A 224 6.83 3.88 -10.64
N ASN A 225 6.57 2.85 -11.44
CA ASN A 225 5.66 1.76 -11.05
C ASN A 225 6.21 0.97 -9.85
N LEU A 226 7.53 0.74 -9.78
CA LEU A 226 8.18 0.10 -8.62
C LEU A 226 8.05 1.00 -7.36
N ALA A 227 8.30 2.31 -7.48
CA ALA A 227 8.15 3.26 -6.37
C ALA A 227 6.70 3.46 -5.88
N ARG A 228 5.71 3.03 -6.66
CA ARG A 228 4.30 2.94 -6.25
C ARG A 228 3.94 1.65 -5.51
N ILE A 229 4.85 0.67 -5.44
CA ILE A 229 4.67 -0.56 -4.67
C ILE A 229 5.52 -0.51 -3.40
N TRP A 230 6.75 0.00 -3.50
CA TRP A 230 7.75 0.00 -2.44
C TRP A 230 8.13 1.43 -2.05
N ALA A 231 7.78 1.82 -0.82
CA ALA A 231 7.84 3.20 -0.35
C ALA A 231 9.27 3.72 -0.11
N GLY A 232 10.24 2.83 0.13
CA GLY A 232 11.66 3.17 0.24
C GLY A 232 12.31 3.51 -1.11
N LEU A 233 11.67 3.20 -2.24
CA LEU A 233 12.18 3.56 -3.56
C LEU A 233 11.88 5.03 -3.93
N PRO A 234 12.86 5.76 -4.48
CA PRO A 234 12.67 7.14 -4.90
C PRO A 234 11.94 7.24 -6.24
N THR A 235 11.13 8.29 -6.36
CA THR A 235 10.68 8.84 -7.65
C THR A 235 11.78 9.72 -8.28
N ALA A 236 11.58 10.20 -9.52
CA ALA A 236 12.50 11.13 -10.18
C ALA A 236 12.73 12.45 -9.42
N SER A 237 11.87 12.78 -8.45
CA SER A 237 12.07 13.92 -7.54
C SER A 237 13.05 13.65 -6.39
N GLY A 238 13.54 12.42 -6.26
CA GLY A 238 14.32 11.93 -5.12
C GLY A 238 13.49 11.52 -3.89
N LYS A 239 12.22 11.92 -3.83
CA LYS A 239 11.27 11.59 -2.74
C LYS A 239 10.55 10.26 -2.97
N SER A 240 10.02 9.66 -1.90
CA SER A 240 9.10 8.52 -2.00
C SER A 240 7.85 8.92 -2.80
N PHE A 241 7.18 7.95 -3.42
CA PHE A 241 5.82 8.18 -3.93
C PHE A 241 4.83 8.47 -2.77
N TYR A 242 5.14 8.00 -1.57
CA TYR A 242 4.33 8.13 -0.35
C TYR A 242 4.89 9.19 0.62
N GLU A 243 5.69 10.14 0.13
CA GLU A 243 6.36 11.14 0.98
C GLU A 243 5.35 11.90 1.86
N GLY A 244 5.60 11.92 3.18
CA GLY A 244 4.71 12.57 4.16
C GLY A 244 3.47 11.75 4.55
N TYR A 245 3.20 10.62 3.91
CA TYR A 245 2.15 9.68 4.33
C TYR A 245 2.73 8.64 5.29
N ALA A 246 2.16 8.52 6.49
CA ALA A 246 2.51 7.51 7.50
C ALA A 246 4.01 7.38 7.84
N GLY A 247 4.79 8.47 7.69
CA GLY A 247 6.23 8.49 7.93
C GLY A 247 7.09 7.84 6.83
N ASN A 248 6.52 7.59 5.64
CA ASN A 248 7.28 7.08 4.51
C ASN A 248 8.18 8.16 3.88
N SER A 249 9.42 7.79 3.60
CA SER A 249 10.42 8.57 2.86
C SER A 249 11.32 7.61 2.08
N ALA A 250 11.92 8.08 0.98
CA ALA A 250 12.84 7.26 0.20
C ALA A 250 14.14 6.98 0.98
N THR A 251 14.59 5.72 0.98
CA THR A 251 15.78 5.26 1.72
C THR A 251 17.03 5.15 0.85
N MET A 252 16.90 5.43 -0.45
CA MET A 252 18.02 5.57 -1.40
C MET A 252 17.77 6.73 -2.38
N SER A 253 18.86 7.31 -2.93
CA SER A 253 18.75 8.40 -3.90
C SER A 253 18.33 7.91 -5.28
N TRP A 254 17.65 8.78 -6.05
CA TRP A 254 17.27 8.49 -7.44
C TRP A 254 18.47 8.01 -8.28
N GLN A 255 19.60 8.71 -8.20
CA GLN A 255 20.83 8.34 -8.93
C GLN A 255 21.36 6.93 -8.56
N SER A 256 21.22 6.51 -7.30
CA SER A 256 21.59 5.15 -6.87
C SER A 256 20.66 4.11 -7.49
N PHE A 257 19.35 4.40 -7.52
CA PHE A 257 18.34 3.53 -8.10
C PHE A 257 18.49 3.42 -9.62
N GLU A 258 18.68 4.54 -10.31
CA GLU A 258 18.90 4.61 -11.76
C GLU A 258 20.16 3.84 -12.18
N THR A 259 21.29 4.06 -11.49
CA THR A 259 22.54 3.32 -11.74
C THR A 259 22.32 1.82 -11.61
N ALA A 260 21.71 1.37 -10.51
CA ALA A 260 21.42 -0.05 -10.30
C ALA A 260 20.48 -0.61 -11.39
N MET A 261 19.49 0.17 -11.84
CA MET A 261 18.60 -0.22 -12.92
C MET A 261 19.30 -0.29 -14.28
N ALA A 262 20.28 0.57 -14.55
CA ALA A 262 21.15 0.47 -15.72
C ALA A 262 22.05 -0.77 -15.66
N ASP A 263 22.61 -1.12 -14.50
CA ASP A 263 23.47 -2.30 -14.31
C ASP A 263 22.71 -3.63 -14.41
N ILE A 264 21.43 -3.67 -14.02
CA ILE A 264 20.58 -4.87 -14.16
C ILE A 264 20.03 -4.98 -15.59
N PHE A 265 19.67 -3.85 -16.19
CA PHE A 265 19.06 -3.74 -17.51
C PHE A 265 19.88 -2.82 -18.42
N PRO A 266 21.09 -3.23 -18.84
CA PRO A 266 21.93 -2.42 -19.71
C PRO A 266 21.24 -2.18 -21.04
N ALA A 267 21.44 -0.97 -21.59
CA ALA A 267 20.99 -0.65 -22.93
C ALA A 267 21.61 -1.64 -23.94
N ARG A 268 20.84 -2.08 -24.94
CA ARG A 268 21.38 -2.92 -26.00
C ARG A 268 22.48 -2.12 -26.72
N PRO A 269 23.71 -2.65 -26.88
CA PRO A 269 24.72 -2.00 -27.70
C PRO A 269 24.14 -1.73 -29.09
N ARG A 270 24.34 -0.52 -29.63
CA ARG A 270 24.07 -0.32 -31.07
C ARG A 270 25.01 -1.26 -31.83
N PRO A 271 24.54 -1.98 -32.86
CA PRO A 271 25.47 -2.71 -33.72
C PRO A 271 26.49 -1.73 -34.26
N GLN A 272 27.77 -2.06 -34.15
CA GLN A 272 28.82 -1.25 -34.75
C GLN A 272 28.61 -1.30 -36.27
N ALA A 273 28.42 -0.15 -36.89
CA ALA A 273 28.43 -0.05 -38.34
C ALA A 273 29.87 -0.34 -38.79
N ASN A 274 30.10 -1.51 -39.38
CA ASN A 274 31.36 -1.83 -40.03
C ASN A 274 31.65 -0.72 -41.05
N ARG A 275 32.81 -0.08 -40.90
CA ARG A 275 33.43 0.80 -41.90
C ARG A 275 34.38 -0.02 -42.76
#